data_AF-A0AA37GX22-F1
#
_entry.id   AF-A0AA37GX22-F1
#
_cell.length_a   1.000
_cell.length_b   1.000
_cell.length_c   1.000
_cell.angle_alpha   90.00
_cell.angle_beta   90.00
_cell.angle_gamma   90.00
#
_symmetry.space_group_name_H-M   'P 1'
#
loop_
_entity.id
_entity.type
_entity.pdbx_description
1 polymer ?
#
loop_
_entity_poly.entity_id
_entity_poly.type
_entity_poly.pdbx_seq_one_letter_code
_entity_poly.pdbx_strand_id
1 'polypeptide(L)'
;MAGPEKRLDTDSPFHKDGVLHHDERKKSIAELTQNLEGEIKNPLRGIPKEELLEQVTVYQRSRGLPDDILPLLKKGALVAQNPALFESIDELDESEKQALREEVTHRWKHPWPLYYTIILNSIAAAIQGWDQTGSNGANLAFPVALGIPDTAGSSCGPVANEGECAKNSWIIGFVNSMPYITICLFAGWVSDPLNELLGRRGVIFVAAIFSLLAPFGMAVSQTWGQLAACR
;
A
#
# COMPACT_ATOMS: atom_id res chain seq x y z
N MET A 1 27.65 -47.91 -57.18
CA MET A 1 27.43 -48.57 -55.88
C MET A 1 27.33 -47.48 -54.82
N ALA A 2 26.27 -47.53 -53.99
CA ALA A 2 26.03 -46.78 -52.74
C ALA A 2 26.06 -45.24 -52.82
N GLY A 3 25.06 -44.46 -52.37
CA GLY A 3 23.80 -44.67 -51.65
C GLY A 3 23.31 -43.26 -51.23
N PRO A 4 22.00 -43.02 -51.02
CA PRO A 4 21.51 -41.68 -50.67
C PRO A 4 21.76 -41.37 -49.18
N GLU A 5 22.22 -40.16 -48.91
CA GLU A 5 22.45 -39.62 -47.57
C GLU A 5 21.11 -39.37 -46.87
N LYS A 6 20.89 -40.06 -45.74
CA LYS A 6 19.70 -39.91 -44.89
C LYS A 6 19.70 -38.52 -44.24
N ARG A 7 18.68 -37.71 -44.54
CA ARG A 7 18.27 -36.57 -43.70
C ARG A 7 17.57 -37.14 -42.47
N LEU A 8 18.13 -36.87 -41.29
CA LEU A 8 17.51 -37.16 -39.99
C LEU A 8 16.41 -36.12 -39.74
N ASP A 9 15.15 -36.55 -39.75
CA ASP A 9 14.05 -35.82 -39.14
C ASP A 9 14.19 -35.92 -37.61
N THR A 10 14.44 -34.79 -36.96
CA THR A 10 14.33 -34.68 -35.50
C THR A 10 13.10 -33.85 -35.17
N ASP A 11 11.96 -34.53 -35.01
CA ASP A 11 10.80 -33.98 -34.30
C ASP A 11 11.13 -33.92 -32.80
N SER A 12 11.24 -32.70 -32.27
CA SER A 12 11.42 -32.43 -30.84
C SER A 12 10.06 -32.12 -30.19
N PRO A 13 9.71 -32.68 -29.01
CA PRO A 13 8.37 -32.53 -28.42
C PRO A 13 8.08 -31.15 -27.80
N PHE A 14 9.03 -30.20 -27.81
CA PHE A 14 9.02 -29.04 -26.91
C PHE A 14 8.28 -27.78 -27.39
N HIS A 15 7.42 -27.88 -28.41
CA HIS A 15 6.82 -26.67 -29.02
C HIS A 15 5.28 -26.56 -29.00
N LYS A 16 4.58 -27.38 -28.20
CA LYS A 16 3.11 -27.30 -28.11
C LYS A 16 2.56 -26.46 -26.96
N ASP A 17 3.29 -26.25 -25.87
CA ASP A 17 2.76 -25.61 -24.66
C ASP A 17 2.69 -24.08 -24.73
N GLY A 18 3.53 -23.43 -25.55
CA GLY A 18 3.55 -21.97 -25.68
C GLY A 18 2.39 -21.38 -26.49
N VAL A 19 1.79 -22.18 -27.38
CA VAL A 19 0.72 -21.73 -28.29
C VAL A 19 -0.63 -21.69 -27.56
N LEU A 20 -0.90 -22.70 -26.72
CA LEU A 20 -2.13 -22.78 -25.92
C LEU A 20 -2.28 -21.59 -24.95
N HIS A 21 -1.23 -21.25 -24.21
CA HIS A 21 -1.26 -20.10 -23.29
C HIS A 21 -1.39 -18.74 -24.00
N HIS A 22 -0.88 -18.63 -25.23
CA HIS A 22 -1.03 -17.38 -25.99
C HIS A 22 -2.47 -17.18 -26.45
N ASP A 23 -3.16 -18.24 -26.90
CA ASP A 23 -4.52 -18.16 -27.39
C ASP A 23 -5.54 -17.94 -26.28
N GLU A 24 -5.35 -18.54 -25.10
CA GLU A 24 -6.20 -18.25 -23.93
C GLU A 24 -6.03 -16.82 -23.42
N ARG A 25 -4.79 -16.31 -23.39
CA ARG A 25 -4.52 -14.92 -23.02
C ARG A 25 -5.12 -13.95 -24.03
N LYS A 26 -5.09 -14.28 -25.33
CA LYS A 26 -5.75 -13.50 -26.39
C LYS A 26 -7.27 -13.53 -26.27
N LYS A 27 -7.88 -14.68 -25.94
CA LYS A 27 -9.32 -14.79 -25.66
C LYS A 27 -9.72 -13.99 -24.42
N SER A 28 -8.99 -14.11 -23.32
CA SER A 28 -9.22 -13.35 -22.09
C SER A 28 -9.13 -11.84 -22.32
N ILE A 29 -8.11 -11.38 -23.05
CA ILE A 29 -7.97 -9.95 -23.41
C ILE A 29 -9.09 -9.49 -24.36
N ALA A 30 -9.49 -10.33 -25.32
CA ALA A 30 -10.61 -10.01 -26.22
C ALA A 30 -11.95 -9.92 -25.47
N GLU A 31 -12.20 -10.81 -24.51
CA GLU A 31 -13.39 -10.81 -23.65
C GLU A 31 -13.42 -9.62 -22.68
N LEU A 32 -12.25 -9.22 -22.14
CA LEU A 32 -12.06 -7.99 -21.37
C LEU A 32 -12.37 -6.74 -22.21
N THR A 33 -12.02 -6.75 -23.49
CA THR A 33 -12.23 -5.63 -24.43
C THR A 33 -13.69 -5.54 -24.90
N GLN A 34 -14.43 -6.66 -24.92
CA GLN A 34 -15.87 -6.70 -25.25
C GLN A 34 -16.79 -6.31 -24.09
N ASN A 35 -16.23 -6.09 -22.89
CA ASN A 35 -16.98 -5.75 -21.70
C ASN A 35 -17.34 -4.24 -21.65
N LEU A 36 -18.23 -3.81 -22.56
CA LEU A 36 -18.68 -2.41 -22.70
C LEU A 36 -19.31 -1.82 -21.42
N GLU A 37 -19.78 -2.65 -20.49
CA GLU A 37 -20.41 -2.25 -19.23
C GLU A 37 -19.44 -2.24 -18.02
N GLY A 38 -18.18 -2.65 -18.21
CA GLY A 38 -17.19 -2.69 -17.13
C GLY A 38 -17.51 -3.70 -16.01
N GLU A 39 -18.39 -4.67 -16.27
CA GLU A 39 -18.87 -5.60 -15.25
C GLU A 39 -17.77 -6.60 -14.88
N ILE A 40 -17.36 -6.64 -13.60
CA ILE A 40 -16.32 -7.56 -13.14
C ILE A 40 -16.89 -9.00 -13.19
N LYS A 41 -16.57 -9.72 -14.27
CA LYS A 41 -16.94 -11.13 -14.44
C LYS A 41 -15.93 -12.01 -13.69
N ASN A 42 -16.44 -12.97 -12.92
CA ASN A 42 -15.61 -13.94 -12.22
C ASN A 42 -14.81 -14.78 -13.24
N PRO A 43 -13.46 -14.69 -13.24
CA PRO A 43 -12.62 -15.35 -14.25
C PRO A 43 -12.60 -16.88 -14.13
N LEU A 44 -13.01 -17.43 -12.98
CA LEU A 44 -13.07 -18.88 -12.77
C LEU A 44 -14.40 -19.48 -13.26
N ARG A 45 -15.38 -18.64 -13.60
CA ARG A 45 -16.73 -19.07 -13.98
C ARG A 45 -16.70 -19.76 -15.34
N GLY A 46 -17.26 -20.96 -15.42
CA GLY A 46 -17.36 -21.74 -16.65
C GLY A 46 -16.20 -22.71 -16.90
N ILE A 47 -15.13 -22.66 -16.09
CA ILE A 47 -14.06 -23.65 -16.13
C ILE A 47 -14.58 -24.97 -15.53
N PRO A 48 -14.46 -26.11 -16.22
CA PRO A 48 -14.81 -27.42 -15.66
C PRO A 48 -14.07 -27.70 -14.35
N LYS A 49 -14.73 -28.37 -13.41
CA LYS A 49 -14.18 -28.65 -12.07
C LYS A 49 -12.80 -29.32 -12.11
N GLU A 50 -12.63 -30.34 -12.94
CA GLU A 50 -11.36 -31.08 -13.07
C GLU A 50 -10.23 -30.17 -13.57
N GLU A 51 -10.53 -29.37 -14.61
CA GLU A 51 -9.59 -28.42 -15.19
C GLU A 51 -9.20 -27.33 -14.17
N LEU A 52 -10.17 -26.80 -13.42
CA LEU A 52 -9.90 -25.82 -12.35
C LEU A 52 -8.95 -26.38 -11.29
N LEU A 53 -9.17 -27.63 -10.85
CA LEU A 53 -8.32 -28.27 -9.84
C LEU A 53 -6.91 -28.60 -10.37
N GLU A 54 -6.79 -28.92 -11.66
CA GLU A 54 -5.51 -29.08 -12.34
C GLU A 54 -4.76 -27.74 -12.43
N GLN A 55 -5.43 -26.67 -12.88
CA GLN A 55 -4.87 -25.32 -12.94
C GLN A 55 -4.36 -24.84 -11.57
N VAL A 56 -5.11 -25.12 -10.49
CA VAL A 56 -4.68 -24.82 -9.12
C VAL A 56 -3.43 -25.62 -8.73
N THR A 57 -3.34 -26.87 -9.15
CA THR A 57 -2.17 -27.72 -8.88
C THR A 57 -0.94 -27.22 -9.64
N VAL A 58 -1.10 -26.83 -10.90
CA VAL A 58 -0.05 -26.19 -11.71
C VAL A 58 0.39 -24.87 -11.07
N TYR A 59 -0.57 -24.06 -10.61
CA TYR A 59 -0.30 -22.80 -9.93
C TYR A 59 0.55 -23.01 -8.67
N GLN A 60 0.15 -23.94 -7.79
CA GLN A 60 0.90 -24.27 -6.57
C GLN A 60 2.36 -24.63 -6.87
N ARG A 61 2.59 -25.51 -7.85
CA ARG A 61 3.95 -25.92 -8.28
C ARG A 61 4.73 -24.76 -8.88
N SER A 62 4.13 -23.99 -9.77
CA SER A 62 4.79 -22.87 -10.46
C SER A 62 5.24 -21.76 -9.50
N ARG A 63 4.55 -21.62 -8.36
CA ARG A 63 4.85 -20.63 -7.33
C ARG A 63 5.69 -21.19 -6.18
N GLY A 64 6.05 -22.47 -6.23
CA GLY A 64 6.81 -23.14 -5.17
C GLY A 64 6.11 -23.09 -3.81
N LEU A 65 4.77 -23.11 -3.81
CA LEU A 65 3.99 -23.09 -2.57
C LEU A 65 4.08 -24.46 -1.87
N PRO A 66 4.05 -24.52 -0.53
CA PRO A 66 4.10 -25.77 0.23
C PRO A 66 2.98 -26.76 -0.18
N ASP A 67 3.25 -28.07 -0.12
CA ASP A 67 2.28 -29.09 -0.56
C ASP A 67 1.04 -29.20 0.35
N ASP A 68 1.17 -28.84 1.62
CA ASP A 68 0.09 -28.85 2.62
C ASP A 68 -1.01 -27.81 2.34
N ILE A 69 -0.70 -26.75 1.57
CA ILE A 69 -1.68 -25.73 1.20
C ILE A 69 -2.54 -26.12 0.00
N LEU A 70 -2.13 -27.13 -0.78
CA LEU A 70 -2.81 -27.52 -2.02
C LEU A 70 -4.30 -27.88 -1.81
N PRO A 71 -4.70 -28.64 -0.78
CA PRO A 71 -6.11 -28.92 -0.52
C PRO A 71 -6.92 -27.65 -0.25
N LEU A 72 -6.36 -26.71 0.51
CA LEU A 72 -7.01 -25.42 0.81
C LEU A 72 -7.18 -24.57 -0.45
N LEU A 73 -6.16 -24.51 -1.31
CA LEU A 73 -6.24 -23.80 -2.59
C LEU A 73 -7.33 -24.39 -3.49
N LYS A 74 -7.44 -25.72 -3.54
CA LYS A 74 -8.47 -26.42 -4.33
C LYS A 74 -9.88 -26.08 -3.84
N LYS A 75 -10.13 -26.19 -2.53
CA LYS A 75 -11.41 -25.78 -1.92
C LYS A 75 -11.71 -24.30 -2.16
N GLY A 76 -10.71 -23.44 -1.95
CA GLY A 76 -10.83 -22.00 -2.18
C GLY A 76 -11.16 -21.65 -3.63
N ALA A 77 -10.58 -22.35 -4.61
CA ALA A 77 -10.90 -22.17 -6.02
C ALA A 77 -12.34 -22.56 -6.35
N LEU A 78 -12.86 -23.64 -5.76
CA LEU A 78 -14.26 -24.06 -5.93
C LEU A 78 -15.23 -23.04 -5.33
N VAL A 79 -14.93 -22.54 -4.13
CA VAL A 79 -15.72 -21.47 -3.49
C VAL A 79 -15.65 -20.19 -4.30
N ALA A 80 -14.46 -19.80 -4.76
CA ALA A 80 -14.27 -18.60 -5.58
C ALA A 80 -14.96 -18.70 -6.94
N GLN A 81 -15.03 -19.89 -7.55
CA GLN A 81 -15.77 -20.11 -8.80
C GLN A 81 -17.27 -19.87 -8.64
N ASN A 82 -17.86 -20.30 -7.51
CA ASN A 82 -19.29 -20.10 -7.25
C ASN A 82 -19.61 -19.77 -5.79
N PRO A 83 -19.40 -18.51 -5.35
CA PRO A 83 -19.52 -18.13 -3.95
C PRO A 83 -20.94 -18.29 -3.39
N ALA A 84 -21.97 -18.16 -4.24
CA ALA A 84 -23.37 -18.24 -3.82
C ALA A 84 -23.85 -19.69 -3.56
N LEU A 85 -23.15 -20.68 -4.10
CA LEU A 85 -23.51 -22.10 -4.01
C LEU A 85 -22.47 -22.92 -3.22
N PHE A 86 -21.83 -22.28 -2.24
CA PHE A 86 -20.83 -22.96 -1.41
C PHE A 86 -21.41 -24.16 -0.64
N GLU A 87 -22.69 -24.12 -0.25
CA GLU A 87 -23.37 -25.20 0.48
C GLU A 87 -23.41 -26.52 -0.32
N SER A 88 -23.43 -26.44 -1.66
CA SER A 88 -23.46 -27.60 -2.57
C SER A 88 -22.08 -28.14 -2.96
N ILE A 89 -21.00 -27.59 -2.41
CA ILE A 89 -19.65 -28.09 -2.68
C ILE A 89 -19.37 -29.27 -1.75
N ASP A 90 -19.23 -30.47 -2.31
CA ASP A 90 -18.98 -31.71 -1.57
C ASP A 90 -17.59 -31.78 -0.94
N GLU A 91 -16.61 -31.05 -1.50
CA GLU A 91 -15.25 -30.96 -0.97
C GLU A 91 -15.14 -30.17 0.34
N LEU A 92 -16.15 -29.36 0.67
CA LEU A 92 -16.16 -28.57 1.89
C LEU A 92 -16.72 -29.40 3.04
N ASP A 93 -16.04 -29.37 4.18
CA ASP A 93 -16.60 -29.91 5.41
C ASP A 93 -17.63 -28.95 6.02
N GLU A 94 -18.44 -29.45 6.97
CA GLU A 94 -19.47 -28.63 7.61
C GLU A 94 -18.91 -27.45 8.42
N SER A 95 -17.67 -27.55 8.90
CA SER A 95 -17.02 -26.46 9.63
C SER A 95 -16.63 -25.31 8.69
N GLU A 96 -16.17 -25.63 7.49
CA GLU A 96 -15.85 -24.69 6.41
C GLU A 96 -17.12 -24.03 5.88
N LYS A 97 -18.20 -24.81 5.65
CA LYS A 97 -19.50 -24.25 5.26
C LYS A 97 -20.07 -23.33 6.34
N GLN A 98 -19.98 -23.71 7.61
CA GLN A 98 -20.39 -22.85 8.72
C GLN A 98 -19.58 -21.54 8.76
N ALA A 99 -18.27 -21.59 8.52
CA ALA A 99 -17.44 -20.38 8.44
C ALA A 99 -17.88 -19.43 7.31
N LEU A 100 -18.17 -19.97 6.12
CA LEU A 100 -18.69 -19.20 4.98
C LEU A 100 -20.10 -18.62 5.26
N ARG A 101 -20.96 -19.36 5.97
CA ARG A 101 -22.26 -18.88 6.43
C ARG A 101 -22.13 -17.75 7.44
N GLU A 102 -21.16 -17.83 8.35
CA GLU A 102 -20.85 -16.79 9.33
C GLU A 102 -20.31 -15.52 8.68
N GLU A 103 -19.55 -15.61 7.59
CA GLU A 103 -19.08 -14.44 6.84
C GLU A 103 -20.24 -13.56 6.37
N VAL A 104 -21.32 -14.19 5.88
CA VAL A 104 -22.53 -13.48 5.42
C VAL A 104 -23.39 -13.00 6.59
N THR A 105 -23.67 -13.87 7.56
CA THR A 105 -24.59 -13.59 8.68
C THR A 105 -23.99 -12.65 9.72
N HIS A 106 -22.66 -12.67 9.87
CA HIS A 106 -21.90 -11.88 10.85
C HIS A 106 -20.82 -11.05 10.16
N ARG A 107 -21.22 -10.21 9.19
CA ARG A 107 -20.33 -9.36 8.37
C ARG A 107 -19.24 -8.59 9.15
N TRP A 108 -19.49 -8.25 10.41
CA TRP A 108 -18.56 -7.46 11.26
C TRP A 108 -17.77 -8.31 12.26
N LYS A 109 -17.88 -9.64 12.21
CA LYS A 109 -17.12 -10.55 13.07
C LYS A 109 -15.72 -10.73 12.49
N HIS A 110 -14.81 -9.85 12.89
CA HIS A 110 -13.41 -9.90 12.50
C HIS A 110 -12.50 -10.02 13.71
N PRO A 111 -11.25 -10.46 13.54
CA PRO A 111 -10.27 -10.48 14.62
C PRO A 111 -10.09 -9.08 15.21
N TRP A 112 -10.06 -8.98 16.55
CA TRP A 112 -9.78 -7.71 17.25
C TRP A 112 -8.48 -7.04 16.73
N PRO A 113 -7.38 -7.74 16.40
CA PRO A 113 -6.22 -7.08 15.79
C PRO A 113 -6.53 -6.21 14.56
N LEU A 114 -7.53 -6.55 13.75
CA LEU A 114 -7.96 -5.72 12.61
C LEU A 114 -8.50 -4.38 13.08
N TYR A 115 -9.52 -4.37 13.94
CA TYR A 115 -10.08 -3.11 14.44
C TYR A 115 -9.04 -2.29 15.21
N TYR A 116 -8.11 -2.96 15.90
CA TYR A 116 -7.05 -2.28 16.64
C TYR A 116 -6.15 -1.49 15.68
N THR A 117 -5.75 -2.13 14.57
CA THR A 117 -4.96 -1.45 13.52
C THR A 117 -5.75 -0.32 12.85
N ILE A 118 -7.05 -0.49 12.61
CA ILE A 118 -7.91 0.56 12.02
C ILE A 118 -7.95 1.80 12.92
N ILE A 119 -8.14 1.60 14.23
CA ILE A 119 -8.21 2.70 15.20
C ILE A 119 -6.86 3.43 15.27
N LEU A 120 -5.75 2.69 15.40
CA LEU A 120 -4.42 3.29 15.46
C LEU A 120 -4.07 4.05 14.18
N ASN A 121 -4.37 3.49 13.01
CA ASN A 121 -4.14 4.17 11.73
C ASN A 121 -5.01 5.42 11.58
N SER A 122 -6.26 5.39 12.06
CA SER A 122 -7.15 6.56 12.06
C SER A 122 -6.61 7.67 12.95
N ILE A 123 -6.07 7.35 14.13
CA ILE A 123 -5.43 8.33 15.03
C ILE A 123 -4.20 8.94 14.35
N ALA A 124 -3.35 8.11 13.73
CA ALA A 124 -2.17 8.60 13.01
C ALA A 124 -2.56 9.56 11.86
N ALA A 125 -3.59 9.24 11.10
CA ALA A 125 -4.12 10.12 10.06
C ALA A 125 -4.67 11.44 10.62
N ALA A 126 -5.36 11.39 11.77
CA ALA A 126 -5.86 12.59 12.44
C ALA A 126 -4.73 13.51 12.93
N ILE A 127 -3.67 12.93 13.52
CA ILE A 127 -2.47 13.68 13.94
C ILE A 127 -1.80 14.34 12.74
N GLN A 128 -1.64 13.61 11.63
CA GLN A 128 -1.07 14.17 10.40
C GLN A 128 -1.89 15.37 9.88
N GLY A 129 -3.22 15.27 9.91
CA GLY A 129 -4.11 16.39 9.55
C GLY A 129 -3.99 17.58 10.52
N TRP A 130 -3.89 17.28 11.82
CA TRP A 130 -3.70 18.29 12.87
C TRP A 130 -2.40 19.08 12.67
N ASP A 131 -1.29 18.42 12.36
CA ASP A 131 0.00 19.09 12.19
C ASP A 131 -0.01 20.07 11.00
N GLN A 132 -0.70 19.73 9.91
CA GLN A 132 -0.85 20.65 8.77
C GLN A 132 -1.73 21.87 9.11
N THR A 133 -2.90 21.63 9.69
CA THR A 133 -3.83 22.74 10.00
C THR A 133 -3.32 23.61 11.15
N GLY A 134 -2.68 23.02 12.15
CA GLY A 134 -2.05 23.73 13.26
C GLY A 134 -0.92 24.63 12.79
N SER A 135 -0.12 24.17 11.83
CA SER A 135 0.92 24.98 11.19
C SER A 135 0.35 26.19 10.45
N ASN A 136 -0.74 25.99 9.71
CA ASN A 136 -1.44 27.09 9.03
C ASN A 136 -2.00 28.12 10.02
N GLY A 137 -2.57 27.68 11.15
CA GLY A 137 -3.02 28.59 12.21
C GLY A 137 -1.85 29.36 12.85
N ALA A 138 -0.73 28.69 13.10
CA ALA A 138 0.45 29.30 13.71
C ALA A 138 1.07 30.41 12.85
N ASN A 139 0.98 30.32 11.52
CA ASN A 139 1.51 31.34 10.58
C ASN A 139 0.95 32.75 10.83
N LEU A 140 -0.21 32.87 11.49
CA LEU A 140 -0.79 34.17 11.83
C LEU A 140 -0.06 34.88 12.98
N ALA A 141 0.65 34.13 13.84
CA ALA A 141 1.17 34.65 15.10
C ALA A 141 2.68 34.44 15.28
N PHE A 142 3.22 33.28 14.88
CA PHE A 142 4.63 32.98 15.13
C PHE A 142 5.59 33.95 14.43
N PRO A 143 5.32 34.48 13.21
CA PRO A 143 6.27 35.38 12.57
C PRO A 143 6.52 36.64 13.40
N VAL A 144 5.47 37.20 13.98
CA VAL A 144 5.56 38.36 14.89
C VAL A 144 6.23 37.95 16.20
N ALA A 145 5.82 36.81 16.80
CA ALA A 145 6.35 36.35 18.08
C ALA A 145 7.85 36.02 18.03
N LEU A 146 8.36 35.56 16.88
CA LEU A 146 9.76 35.18 16.67
C LEU A 146 10.59 36.29 15.99
N GLY A 147 10.04 37.49 15.86
CA GLY A 147 10.75 38.66 15.34
C GLY A 147 11.06 38.62 13.83
N ILE A 148 10.28 37.87 13.06
CA ILE A 148 10.39 37.74 11.60
C ILE A 148 9.06 38.08 10.88
N PRO A 149 8.41 39.23 11.16
CA PRO A 149 7.18 39.58 10.47
C PRO A 149 7.43 39.82 8.98
N ASP A 150 6.45 39.52 8.13
CA ASP A 150 6.56 39.66 6.67
C ASP A 150 5.43 40.50 6.04
N THR A 151 4.57 41.07 6.88
CA THR A 151 3.45 41.92 6.45
C THR A 151 3.87 43.37 6.24
N ALA A 152 3.25 44.03 5.27
CA ALA A 152 3.46 45.45 4.99
C ALA A 152 3.08 46.31 6.20
N GLY A 153 3.91 47.31 6.54
CA GLY A 153 3.69 48.20 7.68
C GLY A 153 4.08 47.60 9.03
N SER A 154 4.69 46.41 9.04
CA SER A 154 5.31 45.84 10.24
C SER A 154 6.77 46.32 10.39
N SER A 155 7.48 45.82 11.40
CA SER A 155 8.88 46.17 11.65
C SER A 155 9.84 45.79 10.50
N CYS A 156 9.41 44.99 9.53
CA CYS A 156 10.23 44.61 8.36
C CYS A 156 10.19 45.64 7.21
N GLY A 157 9.21 46.57 7.19
CA GLY A 157 9.14 47.62 6.16
C GLY A 157 7.73 47.96 5.64
N PRO A 158 7.63 49.00 4.79
CA PRO A 158 6.34 49.51 4.28
C PRO A 158 5.73 48.63 3.18
N VAL A 159 6.51 47.78 2.52
CA VAL A 159 6.08 46.96 1.38
C VAL A 159 6.32 45.48 1.72
N ALA A 160 5.30 44.66 1.55
CA ALA A 160 5.41 43.21 1.69
C ALA A 160 6.28 42.64 0.55
N ASN A 161 7.05 41.59 0.84
CA ASN A 161 7.93 40.92 -0.12
C ASN A 161 9.08 41.77 -0.70
N GLU A 162 9.45 42.86 -0.04
CA GLU A 162 10.66 43.64 -0.37
C GLU A 162 11.60 43.75 0.84
N GLY A 163 12.90 43.91 0.58
CA GLY A 163 13.92 44.09 1.62
C GLY A 163 13.88 43.00 2.70
N GLU A 164 13.71 43.42 3.95
CA GLU A 164 13.65 42.51 5.10
C GLU A 164 12.36 41.68 5.12
N CYS A 165 11.22 42.22 4.68
CA CYS A 165 9.96 41.47 4.59
C CYS A 165 10.10 40.29 3.62
N ALA A 166 10.78 40.48 2.47
CA ALA A 166 11.06 39.39 1.53
C ALA A 166 11.86 38.25 2.18
N LYS A 167 12.93 38.62 2.88
CA LYS A 167 13.78 37.65 3.60
C LYS A 167 12.97 36.89 4.65
N ASN A 168 12.10 37.58 5.40
CA ASN A 168 11.27 36.97 6.42
C ASN A 168 10.24 36.00 5.82
N SER A 169 9.61 36.33 4.69
CA SER A 169 8.73 35.38 3.98
C SER A 169 9.47 34.10 3.55
N TRP A 170 10.73 34.20 3.09
CA TRP A 170 11.54 33.01 2.79
C TRP A 170 11.84 32.17 4.05
N ILE A 171 12.09 32.81 5.19
CA ILE A 171 12.31 32.11 6.47
C ILE A 171 11.02 31.39 6.91
N ILE A 172 9.87 32.07 6.84
CA ILE A 172 8.56 31.48 7.16
C ILE A 172 8.27 30.29 6.25
N GLY A 173 8.51 30.44 4.94
CA GLY A 173 8.37 29.37 3.95
C GLY A 173 9.28 28.19 4.25
N PHE A 174 10.53 28.45 4.66
CA PHE A 174 11.48 27.43 5.08
C PHE A 174 11.00 26.67 6.32
N VAL A 175 10.58 27.36 7.39
CA VAL A 175 10.06 26.76 8.62
C VAL A 175 8.87 25.85 8.33
N ASN A 176 7.93 26.30 7.49
CA ASN A 176 6.77 25.50 7.10
C ASN A 176 7.12 24.31 6.19
N SER A 177 8.22 24.42 5.43
CA SER A 177 8.68 23.36 4.54
C SER A 177 9.56 22.32 5.25
N MET A 178 9.94 22.53 6.50
CA MET A 178 10.81 21.63 7.26
C MET A 178 10.34 20.18 7.29
N PRO A 179 9.06 19.87 7.56
CA PRO A 179 8.60 18.48 7.55
C PRO A 179 8.85 17.79 6.20
N TYR A 180 8.62 18.49 5.08
CA TYR A 180 8.82 17.94 3.74
C TYR A 180 10.29 17.75 3.40
N ILE A 181 11.14 18.71 3.77
CA ILE A 181 12.59 18.64 3.59
C ILE A 181 13.15 17.47 4.40
N THR A 182 12.72 17.31 5.65
CA THR A 182 13.13 16.21 6.52
C THR A 182 12.71 14.85 5.98
N ILE A 183 11.50 14.75 5.42
CA ILE A 183 11.04 13.50 4.79
C ILE A 183 11.90 13.14 3.57
N CYS A 184 12.17 14.11 2.70
CA CYS A 184 12.93 13.93 1.46
C CYS A 184 14.40 13.55 1.74
N LEU A 185 15.04 14.21 2.71
CA LEU A 185 16.47 14.06 2.97
C LEU A 185 16.80 12.97 3.99
N PHE A 186 15.94 12.73 4.97
CA PHE A 186 16.25 11.83 6.09
C PHE A 186 15.29 10.65 6.17
N ALA A 187 13.98 10.88 6.22
CA ALA A 187 13.04 9.80 6.55
C ALA A 187 13.10 8.64 5.55
N GLY A 188 13.16 8.96 4.24
CA GLY A 188 13.25 7.93 3.19
C GLY A 188 14.54 7.10 3.24
N TRP A 189 15.66 7.69 3.68
CA TRP A 189 16.98 7.04 3.62
C TRP A 189 17.36 6.35 4.92
N VAL A 190 16.92 6.90 6.06
CA VAL A 190 17.28 6.43 7.39
C VAL A 190 16.31 5.36 7.88
N SER A 191 15.09 5.31 7.35
CA SER A 191 14.08 4.33 7.76
C SER A 191 14.54 2.89 7.55
N ASP A 192 15.10 2.53 6.40
CA ASP A 192 15.49 1.15 6.10
C ASP A 192 16.62 0.64 7.01
N PRO A 193 17.76 1.36 7.16
CA PRO A 193 18.80 0.98 8.11
C PRO A 193 18.30 0.86 9.55
N LEU A 194 17.46 1.80 10.01
CA LEU A 194 16.91 1.73 11.36
C LEU A 194 16.00 0.52 11.56
N ASN A 195 15.21 0.15 10.55
CA ASN A 195 14.34 -1.02 10.61
C ASN A 195 15.14 -2.32 10.67
N GLU A 196 16.28 -2.40 9.99
CA GLU A 196 17.18 -3.56 10.09
C GLU A 196 17.87 -3.65 11.45
N LEU A 197 18.29 -2.51 12.02
CA LEU A 197 19.03 -2.48 13.30
C LEU A 197 18.12 -2.66 14.54
N LEU A 198 16.95 -2.02 14.56
CA LEU A 198 16.07 -1.98 15.74
C LEU A 198 14.81 -2.85 15.60
N GLY A 199 14.57 -3.39 14.40
CA GLY A 199 13.32 -4.04 14.03
C GLY A 199 12.16 -3.03 13.91
N ARG A 200 11.12 -3.42 13.17
CA ARG A 200 9.96 -2.55 12.88
C ARG A 200 9.29 -1.96 14.13
N ARG A 201 9.17 -2.74 15.20
CA ARG A 201 8.57 -2.29 16.47
C ARG A 201 9.45 -1.27 17.20
N GLY A 202 10.77 -1.47 17.19
CA GLY A 202 11.73 -0.57 17.83
C GLY A 202 11.75 0.79 17.15
N VAL A 203 11.77 0.83 15.82
CA VAL A 203 11.73 2.08 15.05
C VAL A 203 10.44 2.86 15.32
N ILE A 204 9.28 2.20 15.31
CA ILE A 204 8.00 2.85 15.62
C ILE A 204 8.01 3.46 17.03
N PHE A 205 8.55 2.74 18.02
CA PHE A 205 8.64 3.24 19.38
C PHE A 205 9.54 4.47 19.50
N VAL A 206 10.72 4.45 18.87
CA VAL A 206 11.63 5.61 18.85
C VAL A 206 11.01 6.79 18.12
N ALA A 207 10.36 6.56 16.97
CA ALA A 207 9.65 7.61 16.24
C ALA A 207 8.52 8.24 17.07
N ALA A 208 7.80 7.44 17.86
CA ALA A 208 6.75 7.93 18.75
C ALA A 208 7.30 8.85 19.86
N ILE A 209 8.52 8.61 20.36
CA ILE A 209 9.18 9.50 21.32
C ILE A 209 9.42 10.87 20.70
N PHE A 210 9.99 10.93 19.49
CA PHE A 210 10.22 12.19 18.80
C PHE A 210 8.90 12.90 18.45
N SER A 211 7.90 12.15 17.99
CA SER A 211 6.56 12.69 17.71
C SER A 211 5.90 13.30 18.96
N LEU A 212 6.14 12.73 20.15
CA LEU A 212 5.65 13.28 21.40
C LEU A 212 6.44 14.53 21.84
N LEU A 213 7.76 14.51 21.72
CA LEU A 213 8.64 15.58 22.22
C LEU A 213 8.66 16.82 21.32
N ALA A 214 8.54 16.64 20.00
CA ALA A 214 8.60 17.73 19.03
C ALA A 214 7.56 18.86 19.30
N PRO A 215 6.28 18.57 19.58
CA PRO A 215 5.31 19.59 19.97
C PRO A 215 5.69 20.40 21.21
N PHE A 216 6.26 19.75 22.23
CA PHE A 216 6.76 20.47 23.41
C PHE A 216 7.94 21.39 23.05
N GLY A 217 8.86 20.92 22.21
CA GLY A 217 9.95 21.73 21.68
C GLY A 217 9.47 22.95 20.89
N MET A 218 8.45 22.76 20.04
CA MET A 218 7.79 23.86 19.33
C MET A 218 7.17 24.87 20.29
N ALA A 219 6.50 24.41 21.35
CA ALA A 219 5.82 25.28 22.31
C ALA A 219 6.78 26.17 23.13
N VAL A 220 8.01 25.72 23.38
CA VAL A 220 9.02 26.48 24.15
C VAL A 220 10.02 27.24 23.27
N SER A 221 9.92 27.13 21.95
CA SER A 221 10.84 27.78 21.01
C SER A 221 10.74 29.31 21.09
N GLN A 222 11.89 29.98 21.24
CA GLN A 222 11.99 31.44 21.33
C GLN A 222 12.59 32.08 20.06
N THR A 223 13.08 31.25 19.13
CA THR A 223 13.64 31.69 17.86
C THR A 223 13.08 30.84 16.71
N TRP A 224 13.03 31.41 15.52
CA TRP A 224 12.58 30.70 14.32
C TRP A 224 13.45 29.45 14.02
N GLY A 225 14.74 29.48 14.36
CA GLY A 225 15.64 28.33 14.18
C GLY A 225 15.32 27.17 15.11
N GLN A 226 14.98 27.44 16.37
CA GLN A 226 14.51 26.41 17.30
C GLN A 226 13.18 25.81 16.84
N LEU A 227 12.26 26.65 16.35
CA LEU A 227 11.00 26.19 15.79
C LEU A 227 11.22 25.30 14.55
N ALA A 228 12.12 25.70 13.65
CA ALA A 228 12.49 24.92 12.47
C ALA A 228 13.09 23.55 12.85
N ALA A 229 13.94 23.49 13.88
CA ALA A 229 14.54 22.24 14.34
C ALA A 229 13.52 21.28 14.99
N CYS A 230 12.43 21.80 15.55
CA CYS A 230 11.37 21.00 16.16
C CYS A 230 10.26 20.59 15.17
N ARG A 231 10.31 21.05 13.92
CA ARG A 231 9.35 20.79 12.84
C ARG A 231 9.82 19.67 11.92
#